data_AF-A0A340WSX9-F1
#
_entry.id   AF-A0A340WSX9-F1
#
_cell.length_a   1.000
_cell.length_b   1.000
_cell.length_c   1.000
_cell.angle_alpha   90.00
_cell.angle_beta   90.00
_cell.angle_gamma   90.00
#
_symmetry.space_group_name_H-M   'P 1'
#
loop_
_entity.id
_entity.type
_entity.pdbx_description
1 polymer ?
#
loop_
_entity_poly.entity_id
_entity_poly.type
_entity_poly.pdbx_seq_one_letter_code
_entity_poly.pdbx_strand_id
1 'polypeptide(L)'
;NAMGYVRMIRSGGLHCSSNAIRFVPDLEDIVNFEELVKEEGLAEETLKAARHLDSVLSDHTRNSAEGTEYFKMLVDVFAPEFRRPKNIHLRNFHIIVPPLTLNFVEHSISCKEKLNKKNKIGAAFTDDGFAMGVAYILKLLDQYQEFDSLHWFQSVREKYLKEIRAVAKQQNVQSTSQDEKLLQTMNLTQKRLDVYLQ
;
A
#
# COMPACT_ATOMS: atom_id res chain seq x y z
N ASN A 1 -7.51 -5.35 -6.78
CA ASN A 1 -7.88 -4.21 -7.65
C ASN A 1 -8.90 -3.26 -7.01
N ALA A 2 -9.96 -3.72 -6.32
CA ALA A 2 -10.95 -2.84 -5.68
C ALA A 2 -10.36 -1.78 -4.70
N MET A 3 -9.39 -2.16 -3.85
CA MET A 3 -8.71 -1.21 -2.96
C MET A 3 -7.91 -0.14 -3.73
N GLY A 4 -7.33 -0.50 -4.87
CA GLY A 4 -6.66 0.43 -5.78
C GLY A 4 -7.65 1.43 -6.39
N TYR A 5 -8.85 0.96 -6.76
CA TYR A 5 -9.94 1.81 -7.23
C TYR A 5 -10.41 2.81 -6.16
N VAL A 6 -10.57 2.37 -4.91
CA VAL A 6 -10.90 3.26 -3.78
C VAL A 6 -9.80 4.32 -3.58
N ARG A 7 -8.52 3.94 -3.66
CA ARG A 7 -7.39 4.88 -3.65
C ARG A 7 -7.47 5.91 -4.78
N MET A 8 -7.85 5.47 -5.97
CA MET A 8 -7.99 6.33 -7.15
C MET A 8 -9.14 7.32 -6.98
N ILE A 9 -10.32 6.86 -6.52
CA ILE A 9 -11.46 7.73 -6.21
C ILE A 9 -11.06 8.78 -5.18
N ARG A 10 -10.42 8.36 -4.09
CA ARG A 10 -9.95 9.27 -3.03
C ARG A 10 -9.04 10.36 -3.59
N SER A 11 -8.07 9.96 -4.42
CA SER A 11 -7.11 10.90 -5.01
C SER A 11 -7.79 11.85 -6.00
N GLY A 12 -8.74 11.35 -6.80
CA GLY A 12 -9.53 12.17 -7.73
C GLY A 12 -10.46 13.15 -7.02
N GLY A 13 -11.12 12.72 -5.94
CA GLY A 13 -11.98 13.57 -5.11
C GLY A 13 -11.19 14.68 -4.42
N LEU A 14 -10.01 14.35 -3.87
CA LEU A 14 -9.11 15.33 -3.27
C LEU A 14 -8.61 16.34 -4.31
N HIS A 15 -8.22 15.89 -5.50
CA HIS A 15 -7.78 16.77 -6.59
C HIS A 15 -8.90 17.71 -7.06
N CYS A 16 -10.13 17.22 -7.18
CA CYS A 16 -11.29 18.06 -7.53
C CYS A 16 -11.54 19.13 -6.47
N SER A 17 -11.57 18.72 -5.20
CA SER A 17 -11.82 19.63 -4.07
C SER A 17 -10.71 20.67 -3.93
N SER A 18 -9.44 20.27 -4.09
CA SER A 18 -8.28 21.16 -4.06
C SER A 18 -8.32 22.19 -5.19
N ASN A 19 -8.73 21.80 -6.41
CA ASN A 19 -8.89 22.77 -7.51
C ASN A 19 -10.02 23.77 -7.26
N ALA A 20 -11.11 23.34 -6.62
CA ALA A 20 -12.23 24.22 -6.30
C ALA A 20 -11.86 25.29 -5.25
N ILE A 21 -11.03 24.93 -4.26
CA ILE A 21 -10.62 25.82 -3.17
C ILE A 21 -9.24 26.44 -3.36
N ARG A 22 -8.62 26.32 -4.54
CA ARG A 22 -7.23 26.77 -4.80
C ARG A 22 -6.98 28.26 -4.55
N PHE A 23 -8.04 29.06 -4.48
CA PHE A 23 -8.00 30.50 -4.25
C PHE A 23 -8.35 30.89 -2.82
N VAL A 24 -8.68 29.92 -1.97
CA VAL A 24 -8.90 30.14 -0.54
C VAL A 24 -7.53 30.16 0.13
N PRO A 25 -7.10 31.29 0.71
CA PRO A 25 -5.73 31.46 1.21
C PRO A 25 -5.46 30.67 2.49
N ASP A 26 -6.46 30.53 3.36
CA ASP A 26 -6.39 29.74 4.59
C ASP A 26 -7.67 28.91 4.72
N LEU A 27 -7.52 27.59 4.89
CA LEU A 27 -8.62 26.64 5.05
C LEU A 27 -8.99 26.42 6.52
N GLU A 28 -8.12 26.82 7.46
CA GLU A 28 -8.36 26.74 8.90
C GLU A 28 -9.05 28.00 9.43
N ASP A 29 -8.87 29.13 8.75
CA ASP A 29 -9.45 30.43 9.09
C ASP A 29 -10.18 31.08 7.90
N ILE A 30 -11.32 30.49 7.51
CA ILE A 30 -12.18 31.04 6.47
C ILE A 30 -13.09 32.10 7.08
N VAL A 31 -12.93 33.34 6.62
CA VAL A 31 -13.75 34.48 7.03
C VAL A 31 -15.22 34.26 6.63
N ASN A 32 -16.15 34.64 7.51
CA ASN A 32 -17.59 34.56 7.26
C ASN A 32 -18.03 35.73 6.36
N PHE A 33 -18.36 35.46 5.10
CA PHE A 33 -18.74 36.50 4.15
C PHE A 33 -20.14 37.05 4.43
N GLU A 34 -21.07 36.24 4.93
CA GLU A 34 -22.41 36.68 5.32
C GLU A 34 -22.37 37.77 6.41
N GLU A 35 -21.50 37.63 7.41
CA GLU A 35 -21.31 38.60 8.49
C GLU A 35 -20.73 39.92 7.96
N LEU A 36 -19.66 39.87 7.15
CA LEU A 36 -19.05 41.06 6.56
C LEU A 36 -20.04 41.87 5.70
N VAL A 37 -20.85 41.17 4.89
CA VAL A 37 -21.84 41.80 4.01
C VAL A 37 -22.99 42.43 4.81
N LYS A 38 -23.34 41.84 5.96
CA LYS A 38 -24.30 42.42 6.91
C LYS A 38 -23.76 43.67 7.58
N GLU A 39 -22.50 43.64 8.03
CA GLU A 39 -21.85 44.78 8.69
C GLU A 39 -21.74 46.00 7.77
N GLU A 40 -21.42 45.78 6.49
CA GLU A 40 -21.33 46.83 5.47
C GLU A 40 -22.69 47.31 4.93
N GLY A 41 -23.80 46.68 5.33
CA GLY A 41 -25.15 47.09 4.94
C GLY A 41 -25.45 46.96 3.44
N LEU A 42 -24.87 45.95 2.78
CA LEU A 42 -25.02 45.72 1.34
C LEU A 42 -26.40 45.14 0.98
N ALA A 43 -26.71 45.12 -0.33
CA ALA A 43 -27.98 44.66 -0.86
C ALA A 43 -28.32 43.20 -0.49
N GLU A 44 -29.61 42.87 -0.43
CA GLU A 44 -30.10 41.56 -0.01
C GLU A 44 -29.65 40.43 -0.95
N GLU A 45 -29.48 40.73 -2.24
CA GLU A 45 -28.93 39.83 -3.25
C GLU A 45 -27.47 39.46 -2.93
N THR A 46 -26.67 40.43 -2.47
CA THR A 46 -25.28 40.23 -2.07
C THR A 46 -25.21 39.37 -0.81
N LEU A 47 -26.10 39.60 0.14
CA LEU A 47 -26.20 38.81 1.37
C LEU A 47 -26.56 37.34 1.07
N LYS A 48 -27.48 37.11 0.14
CA LYS A 48 -27.82 35.75 -0.33
C LYS A 48 -26.63 35.08 -1.03
N ALA A 49 -25.89 35.81 -1.85
CA ALA A 49 -24.71 35.30 -2.54
C ALA A 49 -23.59 34.95 -1.55
N ALA A 50 -23.34 35.79 -0.55
CA ALA A 50 -22.34 35.58 0.50
C ALA A 50 -22.65 34.32 1.33
N ARG A 51 -23.90 34.16 1.76
CA ARG A 51 -24.35 32.96 2.47
C ARG A 51 -24.17 31.68 1.64
N HIS A 52 -24.43 31.75 0.33
CA HIS A 52 -24.21 30.62 -0.56
C HIS A 52 -22.71 30.29 -0.69
N LEU A 53 -21.86 31.31 -0.78
CA LEU A 53 -20.41 31.16 -0.82
C LEU A 53 -19.89 30.50 0.48
N ASP A 54 -20.32 30.96 1.65
CA ASP A 54 -19.94 30.37 2.94
C ASP A 54 -20.32 28.88 3.01
N SER A 55 -21.53 28.52 2.56
CA SER A 55 -21.98 27.13 2.50
C SER A 55 -21.09 26.28 1.60
N VAL A 56 -20.77 26.77 0.39
CA VAL A 56 -19.93 26.06 -0.58
C VAL A 56 -18.50 25.90 -0.07
N LEU A 57 -17.92 26.93 0.53
CA LEU A 57 -16.59 26.89 1.13
C LEU A 57 -16.52 25.90 2.29
N SER A 58 -17.51 25.93 3.18
CA SER A 58 -17.64 24.96 4.28
C SER A 58 -17.72 23.53 3.75
N ASP A 59 -18.54 23.28 2.72
CA ASP A 59 -18.69 21.94 2.13
C ASP A 59 -17.39 21.45 1.49
N HIS A 60 -16.69 22.28 0.73
CA HIS A 60 -15.41 21.89 0.11
C HIS A 60 -14.28 21.68 1.13
N THR A 61 -14.26 22.47 2.21
CA THR A 61 -13.25 22.35 3.28
C THR A 61 -13.46 21.05 4.05
N ARG A 62 -14.71 20.75 4.45
CA ARG A 62 -15.08 19.49 5.09
C ARG A 62 -14.75 18.27 4.21
N ASN A 63 -15.09 18.33 2.92
CA ASN A 63 -14.82 17.25 1.99
C ASN A 63 -13.31 17.04 1.72
N SER A 64 -12.50 18.09 1.85
CA SER A 64 -11.04 18.00 1.72
C SER A 64 -10.38 17.36 2.94
N ALA A 65 -10.91 17.58 4.15
CA ALA A 65 -10.33 17.08 5.41
C ALA A 65 -10.87 15.71 5.85
N GLU A 66 -12.20 15.53 5.92
CA GLU A 66 -12.84 14.39 6.60
C GLU A 66 -13.38 13.33 5.62
N GLY A 67 -13.69 13.70 4.38
CA GLY A 67 -14.34 12.83 3.38
C GLY A 67 -13.51 11.68 2.81
N THR A 68 -12.29 11.45 3.32
CA THR A 68 -11.28 10.61 2.64
C THR A 68 -10.93 9.30 3.37
N GLU A 69 -11.54 9.00 4.53
CA GLU A 69 -11.33 7.77 5.31
C GLU A 69 -12.05 6.52 4.73
N TYR A 70 -12.14 6.40 3.40
CA TYR A 70 -12.87 5.29 2.74
C TYR A 70 -12.42 3.89 3.19
N PHE A 71 -11.13 3.72 3.48
CA PHE A 71 -10.62 2.43 3.96
C PHE A 71 -11.09 2.08 5.35
N LYS A 72 -11.21 3.08 6.23
CA LYS A 72 -11.71 2.88 7.59
C LYS A 72 -13.18 2.47 7.54
N MET A 73 -13.99 3.18 6.75
CA MET A 73 -15.39 2.82 6.54
C MET A 73 -15.54 1.37 6.05
N LEU A 74 -14.71 0.93 5.09
CA LEU A 74 -14.72 -0.47 4.63
C LEU A 74 -14.34 -1.45 5.74
N VAL A 75 -13.29 -1.15 6.51
CA VAL A 75 -12.89 -1.99 7.64
C VAL A 75 -14.02 -2.06 8.67
N ASP A 76 -14.63 -0.95 9.04
CA ASP A 76 -15.66 -0.88 10.08
C ASP A 76 -16.94 -1.64 9.67
N VAL A 77 -17.31 -1.58 8.39
CA VAL A 77 -18.47 -2.31 7.86
C VAL A 77 -18.21 -3.82 7.78
N PHE A 78 -17.03 -4.25 7.33
CA PHE A 78 -16.77 -5.66 7.07
C PHE A 78 -16.13 -6.42 8.24
N ALA A 79 -15.45 -5.75 9.17
CA ALA A 79 -14.82 -6.41 10.31
C ALA A 79 -15.82 -7.22 11.16
N PRO A 80 -17.02 -6.72 11.50
CA PRO A 80 -18.00 -7.49 12.27
C PRO A 80 -18.42 -8.78 11.57
N GLU A 81 -18.65 -8.74 10.25
CA GLU A 81 -19.08 -9.91 9.46
C GLU A 81 -18.02 -11.01 9.40
N PHE A 82 -16.76 -10.64 9.21
CA PHE A 82 -15.65 -11.60 9.13
C PHE A 82 -15.23 -12.16 10.47
N ARG A 83 -15.44 -11.42 11.57
CA ARG A 83 -15.16 -11.86 12.94
C ARG A 83 -16.31 -12.67 13.56
N ARG A 84 -17.39 -12.94 12.80
CA ARG A 84 -18.50 -13.77 13.28
C ARG A 84 -18.03 -15.19 13.65
N PRO A 85 -18.66 -15.85 14.63
CA PRO A 85 -18.37 -17.26 14.98
C PRO A 85 -18.57 -18.25 13.82
N LYS A 86 -19.36 -17.90 12.80
CA LYS A 86 -19.47 -18.70 11.57
C LYS A 86 -18.14 -18.79 10.80
N ASN A 87 -17.28 -17.79 10.98
CA ASN A 87 -16.01 -17.62 10.25
C ASN A 87 -14.79 -17.93 11.13
N ILE A 88 -14.90 -18.85 12.09
CA ILE A 88 -13.78 -19.28 12.95
C ILE A 88 -12.56 -19.76 12.14
N HIS A 89 -12.78 -20.33 10.95
CA HIS A 89 -11.70 -20.76 10.04
C HIS A 89 -10.76 -19.61 9.63
N LEU A 90 -11.20 -18.35 9.74
CA LEU A 90 -10.37 -17.18 9.43
C LEU A 90 -9.47 -16.77 10.60
N ARG A 91 -9.63 -17.32 11.81
CA ARG A 91 -8.86 -16.93 13.01
C ARG A 91 -7.34 -17.10 12.86
N ASN A 92 -6.92 -18.02 11.99
CA ASN A 92 -5.51 -18.32 11.77
C ASN A 92 -5.04 -17.92 10.36
N PHE A 93 -5.72 -16.97 9.71
CA PHE A 93 -5.38 -16.55 8.36
C PHE A 93 -3.93 -16.06 8.25
N HIS A 94 -3.39 -15.39 9.27
CA HIS A 94 -1.99 -14.96 9.29
C HIS A 94 -0.96 -16.09 9.00
N ILE A 95 -1.28 -17.35 9.29
CA ILE A 95 -0.40 -18.50 9.05
C ILE A 95 -0.22 -18.78 7.54
N ILE A 96 -1.22 -18.46 6.72
CA ILE A 96 -1.13 -18.66 5.26
C ILE A 96 -0.38 -17.52 4.55
N VAL A 97 -0.13 -16.41 5.24
CA VAL A 97 0.53 -15.24 4.64
C VAL A 97 1.95 -15.56 4.17
N PRO A 98 2.83 -16.22 4.97
CA PRO A 98 4.17 -16.62 4.51
C PRO A 98 4.20 -17.40 3.19
N PRO A 99 3.49 -18.54 3.01
CA PRO A 99 3.52 -19.25 1.73
C PRO A 99 2.92 -18.44 0.57
N LEU A 100 1.91 -17.60 0.83
CA LEU A 100 1.37 -16.70 -0.20
C LEU A 100 2.39 -15.65 -0.63
N THR A 101 3.18 -15.10 0.29
CA THR A 101 4.24 -14.14 -0.06
C THR A 101 5.33 -14.77 -0.92
N LEU A 102 5.71 -16.03 -0.67
CA LEU A 102 6.65 -16.75 -1.52
C LEU A 102 6.10 -16.94 -2.94
N ASN A 103 4.86 -17.45 -3.05
CA ASN A 103 4.20 -17.64 -4.34
C ASN A 103 4.08 -16.32 -5.12
N PHE A 104 3.75 -15.22 -4.42
CA PHE A 104 3.69 -13.89 -5.02
C PHE A 104 5.05 -13.42 -5.54
N VAL A 105 6.14 -13.65 -4.80
CA VAL A 105 7.50 -13.30 -5.23
C VAL A 105 7.90 -14.12 -6.46
N GLU A 106 7.64 -15.44 -6.46
CA GLU A 106 7.92 -16.31 -7.62
C GLU A 106 7.15 -15.85 -8.87
N HIS A 107 5.86 -15.55 -8.71
CA HIS A 107 5.04 -15.00 -9.77
C HIS A 107 5.60 -13.66 -10.27
N SER A 108 6.00 -12.77 -9.36
CA SER A 108 6.58 -11.46 -9.70
C SER A 108 7.89 -11.59 -10.48
N ILE A 109 8.76 -12.54 -10.12
CA ILE A 109 9.98 -12.86 -10.86
C ILE A 109 9.62 -13.36 -12.26
N SER A 110 8.65 -14.29 -12.37
CA SER A 110 8.18 -14.81 -13.67
C SER A 110 7.64 -13.69 -14.58
N CYS A 111 6.86 -12.76 -14.02
CA CYS A 111 6.36 -11.60 -14.74
C CYS A 111 7.49 -10.68 -15.21
N LYS A 112 8.49 -10.43 -14.35
CA LYS A 112 9.69 -9.65 -14.70
C LYS A 112 10.48 -10.30 -15.84
N GLU A 113 10.66 -11.63 -15.82
CA GLU A 113 11.33 -12.35 -16.90
C GLU A 113 10.57 -12.28 -18.24
N LYS A 114 9.23 -12.30 -18.18
CA LYS A 114 8.38 -12.17 -19.39
C LYS A 114 8.45 -10.77 -20.00
N LEU A 115 8.68 -9.70 -19.22
CA LEU A 115 8.85 -8.34 -19.75
C LEU A 115 10.06 -8.21 -20.69
N ASN A 116 11.10 -9.02 -20.47
CA ASN A 116 12.30 -9.03 -21.31
C ASN A 116 12.14 -9.85 -22.60
N LYS A 117 11.01 -10.56 -22.78
CA LYS A 117 10.72 -11.36 -23.97
C LYS A 117 9.94 -10.52 -24.99
N LYS A 118 10.11 -10.83 -26.29
CA LYS A 118 9.38 -10.16 -27.40
C LYS A 118 7.85 -10.27 -27.25
N ASN A 119 7.36 -11.34 -26.62
CA ASN A 119 5.94 -11.52 -26.32
C ASN A 119 5.65 -11.08 -24.89
N LYS A 120 4.95 -9.94 -24.74
CA LYS A 120 4.65 -9.27 -23.46
C LYS A 120 3.28 -9.64 -22.88
N ILE A 121 2.57 -10.61 -23.46
CA ILE A 121 1.25 -11.04 -22.98
C ILE A 121 1.40 -11.63 -21.56
N GLY A 122 0.69 -11.06 -20.59
CA GLY A 122 0.76 -11.47 -19.18
C GLY A 122 1.99 -10.96 -18.43
N ALA A 123 2.74 -10.02 -19.01
CA ALA A 123 3.84 -9.34 -18.34
C ALA A 123 3.27 -8.18 -17.49
N ALA A 124 3.51 -8.23 -16.19
CA ALA A 124 3.11 -7.19 -15.24
C ALA A 124 4.37 -6.63 -14.57
N PHE A 125 4.49 -5.31 -14.50
CA PHE A 125 5.69 -4.64 -13.97
C PHE A 125 5.55 -4.30 -12.48
N THR A 126 4.33 -4.00 -12.01
CA THR A 126 4.06 -3.64 -10.60
C THR A 126 2.65 -4.08 -10.21
N ASP A 127 2.52 -4.81 -9.10
CA ASP A 127 1.22 -5.11 -8.47
C ASP A 127 1.33 -4.96 -6.94
N ASP A 128 0.92 -3.82 -6.41
CA ASP A 128 0.78 -3.62 -4.96
C ASP A 128 -0.54 -4.18 -4.42
N GLY A 129 -1.42 -4.68 -5.30
CA GLY A 129 -2.75 -5.17 -4.96
C GLY A 129 -2.72 -6.40 -4.06
N PHE A 130 -1.74 -7.29 -4.25
CA PHE A 130 -1.53 -8.43 -3.34
C PHE A 130 -1.15 -7.96 -1.94
N ALA A 131 -0.11 -7.13 -1.81
CA ALA A 131 0.36 -6.63 -0.51
C ALA A 131 -0.72 -5.83 0.22
N MET A 132 -1.42 -4.94 -0.50
CA MET A 132 -2.55 -4.18 0.02
C MET A 132 -3.71 -5.09 0.45
N GLY A 133 -4.00 -6.16 -0.30
CA GLY A 133 -5.04 -7.12 0.03
C GLY A 133 -4.73 -7.93 1.29
N VAL A 134 -3.50 -8.42 1.42
CA VAL A 134 -3.03 -9.12 2.63
C VAL A 134 -3.12 -8.20 3.85
N ALA A 135 -2.62 -6.98 3.74
CA ALA A 135 -2.70 -5.99 4.83
C ALA A 135 -4.16 -5.71 5.21
N TYR A 136 -5.05 -5.53 4.24
CA TYR A 136 -6.47 -5.31 4.49
C TYR A 136 -7.11 -6.46 5.26
N ILE A 137 -6.88 -7.71 4.84
CA ILE A 137 -7.45 -8.88 5.52
C ILE A 137 -6.89 -9.02 6.93
N LEU A 138 -5.58 -8.80 7.13
CA LEU A 138 -4.97 -8.80 8.46
C LEU A 138 -5.58 -7.73 9.37
N LYS A 139 -5.86 -6.53 8.84
CA LYS A 139 -6.54 -5.46 9.59
C LYS A 139 -7.98 -5.83 9.94
N LEU A 140 -8.68 -6.40 8.97
CA LEU A 140 -10.08 -6.75 9.08
C LEU A 140 -10.29 -7.87 10.12
N LEU A 141 -9.37 -8.83 10.20
CA LEU A 141 -9.38 -9.91 11.18
C LEU A 141 -8.66 -9.60 12.50
N ASP A 142 -7.97 -8.45 12.58
CA ASP A 142 -7.16 -8.02 13.73
C ASP A 142 -6.00 -8.97 14.09
N GLN A 143 -5.32 -9.50 13.08
CA GLN A 143 -4.28 -10.55 13.25
C GLN A 143 -2.84 -10.04 13.07
N TYR A 144 -2.62 -8.74 13.23
CA TYR A 144 -1.31 -8.16 12.98
C TYR A 144 -0.25 -8.61 13.98
N GLN A 145 -0.62 -8.72 15.27
CA GLN A 145 0.32 -9.11 16.31
C GLN A 145 0.73 -10.57 16.15
N GLU A 146 -0.23 -11.43 15.82
CA GLU A 146 -0.02 -12.85 15.57
C GLU A 146 0.85 -13.05 14.32
N PHE A 147 0.60 -12.29 13.26
CA PHE A 147 1.46 -12.31 12.07
C PHE A 147 2.90 -11.86 12.39
N ASP A 148 3.06 -10.76 13.14
CA ASP A 148 4.39 -10.24 13.49
C ASP A 148 5.18 -11.21 14.37
N SER A 149 4.49 -11.95 15.25
CA SER A 149 5.08 -12.99 16.10
C SER A 149 5.72 -14.15 15.32
N LEU A 150 5.34 -14.35 14.05
CA LEU A 150 5.99 -15.34 13.19
C LEU A 150 7.42 -14.94 12.83
N HIS A 151 7.78 -13.66 12.96
CA HIS A 151 9.06 -13.11 12.53
C HIS A 151 9.44 -13.57 11.11
N TRP A 152 8.45 -13.66 10.22
CA TRP A 152 8.60 -14.29 8.91
C TRP A 152 9.71 -13.64 8.08
N PHE A 153 9.65 -12.31 7.91
CA PHE A 153 10.63 -11.57 7.13
C PHE A 153 12.04 -11.67 7.73
N GLN A 154 12.15 -11.67 9.06
CA GLN A 154 13.43 -11.86 9.74
C GLN A 154 13.97 -13.27 9.49
N SER A 155 13.13 -14.30 9.58
CA SER A 155 13.48 -15.69 9.33
C SER A 155 13.96 -15.90 7.88
N VAL A 156 13.30 -15.27 6.91
CA VAL A 156 13.71 -15.28 5.50
C VAL A 156 15.07 -14.64 5.32
N ARG A 157 15.27 -13.44 5.88
CA ARG A 157 16.56 -12.73 5.83
C ARG A 157 17.68 -13.55 6.45
N GLU A 158 17.44 -14.15 7.62
CA GLU A 158 18.41 -15.01 8.30
C GLU A 158 18.77 -16.25 7.49
N LYS A 159 17.79 -16.88 6.82
CA LYS A 159 18.03 -18.01 5.92
C LYS A 159 18.99 -17.61 4.79
N TYR A 160 18.70 -16.53 4.07
CA TYR A 160 19.57 -16.08 2.98
C TYR A 160 20.97 -15.68 3.47
N LEU A 161 21.08 -15.02 4.64
CA LEU A 161 22.38 -14.70 5.25
C LEU A 161 23.18 -15.96 5.64
N LYS A 162 22.52 -17.05 6.03
CA LYS A 162 23.17 -18.34 6.30
C LYS A 162 23.64 -19.00 5.00
N GLU A 163 22.83 -18.98 3.94
CA GLU A 163 23.18 -19.52 2.62
C GLU A 163 24.38 -18.79 2.01
N ILE A 164 24.42 -17.46 2.05
CA ILE A 164 25.58 -16.68 1.57
C ILE A 164 26.85 -17.05 2.32
N ARG A 165 26.78 -17.15 3.65
CA ARG A 165 27.91 -17.57 4.48
C ARG A 165 28.36 -18.99 4.15
N ALA A 166 27.44 -19.90 3.82
CA ALA A 166 27.78 -21.26 3.41
C ALA A 166 28.49 -21.29 2.05
N VAL A 167 28.00 -20.54 1.06
CA VAL A 167 28.63 -20.42 -0.27
C VAL A 167 30.03 -19.81 -0.16
N ALA A 168 30.21 -18.75 0.62
CA ALA A 168 31.52 -18.13 0.83
C ALA A 168 32.54 -19.08 1.47
N LYS A 169 32.10 -19.91 2.44
CA LYS A 169 32.98 -20.94 3.04
C LYS A 169 33.40 -22.00 2.02
N GLN A 170 32.47 -22.45 1.18
CA GLN A 170 32.78 -23.46 0.15
C GLN A 170 33.69 -22.92 -0.95
N GLN A 171 33.53 -21.66 -1.36
CA GLN A 171 34.44 -20.99 -2.30
C GLN A 171 35.88 -20.94 -1.76
N ASN A 172 36.07 -20.59 -0.48
CA ASN A 172 37.40 -20.57 0.12
C ASN A 172 38.06 -21.96 0.10
N VAL A 173 37.31 -23.03 0.36
CA VAL A 173 37.85 -24.41 0.34
C VAL A 173 38.19 -24.86 -1.09
N GLN A 174 37.34 -24.55 -2.07
CA GLN A 174 37.52 -24.97 -3.47
C GLN A 174 38.48 -24.11 -4.28
N SER A 175 38.80 -22.89 -3.83
CA SER A 175 39.86 -22.06 -4.43
C SER A 175 41.22 -22.78 -4.49
N THR A 176 41.44 -23.72 -3.57
CA THR A 176 42.61 -24.59 -3.51
C THR A 176 42.61 -25.73 -4.54
N SER A 177 41.46 -26.06 -5.16
CA SER A 177 41.25 -27.26 -5.98
C SER A 177 41.31 -27.03 -7.51
N GLN A 178 41.57 -25.79 -7.97
CA GLN A 178 41.67 -25.39 -9.39
C GLN A 178 40.49 -25.78 -10.31
N ASP A 179 39.30 -26.08 -9.77
CA ASP A 179 38.14 -26.43 -10.58
C ASP A 179 37.37 -25.16 -11.02
N GLU A 180 37.81 -24.55 -12.13
CA GLU A 180 37.30 -23.26 -12.62
C GLU A 180 35.79 -23.24 -12.86
N LYS A 181 35.21 -24.33 -13.38
CA LYS A 181 33.77 -24.42 -13.65
C LYS A 181 32.93 -24.38 -12.38
N LEU A 182 33.44 -25.02 -11.33
CA LEU A 182 32.80 -25.05 -10.02
C LEU A 182 32.85 -23.66 -9.37
N LEU A 183 34.01 -22.99 -9.45
CA LEU A 183 34.18 -21.61 -8.99
C LEU A 183 33.25 -20.62 -9.71
N GLN A 184 33.08 -20.79 -11.02
CA GLN A 184 32.21 -19.94 -11.85
C GLN A 184 30.73 -20.11 -11.46
N THR A 185 30.31 -21.36 -11.22
CA THR A 185 28.95 -21.68 -10.74
C THR A 185 28.68 -21.05 -9.37
N MET A 186 29.64 -21.14 -8.44
CA MET A 186 29.49 -20.54 -7.11
C MET A 186 29.41 -19.01 -7.14
N ASN A 187 30.20 -18.35 -7.98
CA ASN A 187 30.13 -16.89 -8.16
C ASN A 187 28.78 -16.42 -8.69
N LEU A 188 28.17 -17.19 -9.60
CA LEU A 188 26.80 -16.94 -10.08
C LEU A 188 25.77 -17.12 -8.96
N THR A 189 25.91 -18.15 -8.12
CA THR A 189 25.04 -18.39 -6.97
C THR A 189 25.15 -17.28 -5.93
N GLN A 190 26.37 -16.83 -5.61
CA GLN A 190 26.59 -15.72 -4.68
C GLN A 190 25.96 -14.42 -5.19
N LYS A 191 26.22 -14.04 -6.46
CA LYS A 191 25.60 -12.86 -7.08
C LYS A 191 24.07 -12.93 -7.06
N ARG A 192 23.48 -14.12 -7.24
CA ARG A 192 22.03 -14.31 -7.13
C ARG A 192 21.53 -14.11 -5.70
N LEU A 193 22.22 -14.63 -4.70
CA LEU A 193 21.84 -14.50 -3.29
C LEU A 193 21.96 -13.04 -2.80
N ASP A 194 22.99 -12.31 -3.24
CA ASP A 194 23.15 -10.89 -2.91
C ASP A 194 22.00 -10.03 -3.47
N VAL A 195 21.50 -10.36 -4.66
CA VAL A 195 20.32 -9.72 -5.26
C VAL A 195 19.04 -10.00 -4.46
N TYR A 196 18.92 -11.14 -3.77
CA TYR A 196 17.75 -11.46 -2.95
C TYR A 196 17.76 -10.77 -1.57
N LEU A 197 18.86 -10.14 -1.18
CA LEU A 197 18.99 -9.39 0.09
C LEU A 197 18.81 -7.87 -0.06
N GLN A 198 18.82 -7.35 -1.29
CA GLN A 198 18.52 -5.94 -1.60
C GLN A 198 17.01 -5.70 -1.68
#